data_AF-A0A7C3JQL6-F1
#
_entry.id   AF-A0A7C3JQL6-F1
#
_cell.length_a   1.000
_cell.length_b   1.000
_cell.length_c   1.000
_cell.angle_alpha   90.00
_cell.angle_beta   90.00
_cell.angle_gamma   90.00
#
_symmetry.space_group_name_H-M   'P 1'
#
loop_
_entity.id
_entity.type
_entity.pdbx_description
1 polymer ?
#
loop_
_entity_poly.entity_id
_entity_poly.type
_entity_poly.pdbx_seq_one_letter_code
_entity_poly.pdbx_strand_id
1 'polypeptide(L)'
;MAIELYWGSGSPFAWRVMLTLEVKGLAYESKLLEFSKGEHKTPGYLRLNPRGKVPTLKDGDFVLYESLAIMSYLDRKYPDPPLFGKTAEETGLIWRALAECESYMVSAGDRVVRPIFLAKGWTNSKRFSRPRKQCAMSSRSSTSGWRTRTGWSAGVFPPPISPCFR
;
A
#
# COMPACT_ATOMS: atom_id res chain seq x y z
N MET A 1 11.49 -2.25 -22.79
CA MET A 1 10.35 -2.81 -22.05
C MET A 1 9.74 -1.67 -21.26
N ALA A 2 8.47 -1.36 -21.45
CA ALA A 2 7.80 -0.26 -20.74
C ALA A 2 6.90 -0.88 -19.65
N ILE A 3 7.20 -0.56 -18.39
CA ILE A 3 6.31 -0.87 -17.27
C ILE A 3 5.25 0.23 -17.24
N GLU A 4 3.97 -0.12 -17.23
CA GLU A 4 2.86 0.79 -17.03
C GLU A 4 2.20 0.47 -15.68
N LEU A 5 2.01 1.48 -14.84
CA LEU A 5 1.30 1.36 -13.58
C LEU A 5 -0.04 2.12 -13.65
N TYR A 6 -1.13 1.39 -13.56
CA TYR A 6 -2.46 1.96 -13.37
C TYR A 6 -2.76 2.14 -11.89
N TRP A 7 -3.01 3.36 -11.47
CA TRP A 7 -3.25 3.73 -10.08
C TRP A 7 -4.35 4.79 -9.95
N GLY A 8 -4.80 5.03 -8.72
CA GLY A 8 -5.76 6.10 -8.43
C GLY A 8 -5.40 6.79 -7.13
N SER A 9 -5.66 8.10 -7.08
CA SER A 9 -5.35 8.92 -5.91
C SER A 9 -6.10 8.45 -4.66
N GLY A 10 -5.41 8.40 -3.53
CA GLY A 10 -5.96 7.91 -2.26
C GLY A 10 -6.00 6.39 -2.10
N SER A 11 -5.44 5.61 -3.04
CA SER A 11 -5.30 4.16 -2.89
C SER A 11 -3.97 3.78 -2.21
N PRO A 12 -3.99 3.32 -0.94
CA PRO A 12 -2.75 2.91 -0.24
C PRO A 12 -2.10 1.70 -0.90
N PHE A 13 -2.90 0.81 -1.51
CA PHE A 13 -2.37 -0.35 -2.23
C PHE A 13 -1.63 0.03 -3.51
N ALA A 14 -2.05 1.11 -4.17
CA ALA A 14 -1.33 1.60 -5.33
C ALA A 14 -0.02 2.29 -4.92
N TRP A 15 -0.03 3.08 -3.85
CA TRP A 15 1.18 3.69 -3.30
C TRP A 15 2.22 2.65 -2.90
N ARG A 16 1.79 1.50 -2.37
CA ARG A 16 2.68 0.37 -2.09
C ARG A 16 3.47 -0.08 -3.33
N VAL A 17 2.83 -0.15 -4.50
CA VAL A 17 3.48 -0.53 -5.76
C VAL A 17 4.37 0.60 -6.28
N MET A 18 3.95 1.86 -6.18
CA MET A 18 4.80 3.00 -6.54
C MET A 18 6.09 3.00 -5.74
N LEU A 19 6.00 2.90 -4.40
CA LEU A 19 7.17 2.81 -3.53
C LEU A 19 8.07 1.63 -3.90
N THR A 20 7.47 0.51 -4.30
CA THR A 20 8.24 -0.66 -4.76
C THR A 20 9.03 -0.36 -6.03
N LEU A 21 8.41 0.30 -7.02
CA LEU A 21 9.08 0.70 -8.26
C LEU A 21 10.21 1.72 -7.99
N GLU A 22 9.97 2.70 -7.12
CA GLU A 22 10.98 3.68 -6.71
C GLU A 22 12.16 3.04 -5.98
N VAL A 23 11.89 2.15 -5.00
CA VAL A 23 12.95 1.42 -4.26
C VAL A 23 13.78 0.54 -5.20
N LYS A 24 13.14 -0.06 -6.21
CA LYS A 24 13.81 -0.86 -7.25
C LYS A 24 14.51 0.00 -8.30
N GLY A 25 14.30 1.32 -8.33
CA GLY A 25 14.84 2.21 -9.35
C GLY A 25 14.32 1.90 -10.77
N LEU A 26 13.10 1.38 -10.88
CA LEU A 26 12.51 0.99 -12.17
C LEU A 26 11.77 2.17 -12.78
N ALA A 27 12.09 2.52 -14.03
CA ALA A 27 11.30 3.48 -14.78
C ALA A 27 9.95 2.87 -15.19
N TYR A 28 8.87 3.63 -14.99
CA TYR A 28 7.51 3.23 -15.38
C TYR A 28 6.70 4.41 -15.89
N GLU A 29 5.72 4.12 -16.73
CA GLU A 29 4.70 5.05 -17.14
C GLU A 29 3.55 5.05 -16.13
N SER A 30 3.23 6.24 -15.62
CA SER A 30 2.20 6.45 -14.61
C SER A 30 0.84 6.71 -15.27
N LYS A 31 -0.09 5.77 -15.13
CA LYS A 31 -1.47 5.88 -15.65
C LYS A 31 -2.44 6.16 -14.50
N LEU A 32 -2.70 7.44 -14.23
CA LEU A 32 -3.67 7.85 -13.22
C LEU A 32 -5.10 7.60 -13.73
N LEU A 33 -5.91 6.93 -12.91
CA LEU A 33 -7.33 6.71 -13.12
C LEU A 33 -8.14 7.59 -12.17
N GLU A 34 -9.11 8.30 -12.73
CA GLU A 34 -10.06 9.10 -11.97
C GLU A 34 -11.24 8.25 -11.47
N PHE A 35 -11.31 8.07 -10.15
CA PHE A 35 -12.42 7.33 -9.53
C PHE A 35 -13.77 8.04 -9.66
N SER A 36 -13.78 9.37 -9.64
CA SER A 36 -15.00 10.21 -9.81
C SER A 36 -15.66 9.99 -11.17
N LYS A 37 -14.85 9.80 -12.22
CA LYS A 37 -15.30 9.50 -13.59
C LYS A 37 -15.55 8.02 -13.84
N GLY A 38 -15.28 7.14 -12.87
CA GLY A 38 -15.50 5.71 -13.00
C GLY A 38 -14.53 5.02 -13.97
N GLU A 39 -13.35 5.59 -14.24
CA GLU A 39 -12.42 5.07 -15.27
C GLU A 39 -11.96 3.63 -15.00
N HIS A 40 -11.77 3.31 -13.72
CA HIS A 40 -11.49 1.96 -13.21
C HIS A 40 -12.62 0.92 -13.46
N LYS A 41 -13.77 1.33 -14.00
CA LYS A 41 -14.90 0.47 -14.39
C LYS A 41 -15.16 0.49 -15.90
N THR A 42 -14.36 1.22 -16.68
CA THR A 42 -14.52 1.25 -18.13
C THR A 42 -14.25 -0.14 -18.74
N PRO A 43 -14.92 -0.52 -19.84
CA PRO A 43 -14.66 -1.79 -20.51
C PRO A 43 -13.19 -1.95 -20.92
N GLY A 44 -12.51 -0.84 -21.24
CA GLY A 44 -11.07 -0.84 -21.54
C GLY A 44 -10.22 -1.32 -20.38
N TYR A 45 -10.43 -0.75 -19.19
CA TYR A 45 -9.67 -1.12 -18.00
C TYR A 45 -10.07 -2.49 -17.43
N LEU A 46 -11.35 -2.85 -17.50
CA LEU A 46 -11.83 -4.15 -17.00
C LEU A 46 -11.22 -5.34 -17.75
N ARG A 47 -10.76 -5.16 -19.00
CA ARG A 47 -9.97 -6.17 -19.71
C ARG A 47 -8.59 -6.40 -19.08
N LEU A 48 -8.02 -5.40 -18.43
CA LEU A 48 -6.75 -5.51 -17.70
C LEU A 48 -6.97 -6.07 -16.29
N ASN A 49 -7.98 -5.55 -15.59
CA ASN A 49 -8.33 -5.98 -14.25
C ASN A 49 -9.85 -6.18 -14.11
N PRO A 50 -10.35 -7.43 -14.12
CA PRO A 50 -11.78 -7.72 -14.07
C PRO A 50 -12.42 -7.34 -12.72
N ARG A 51 -11.62 -7.12 -11.66
CA ARG A 51 -12.11 -6.62 -10.38
C ARG A 51 -12.46 -5.13 -10.42
N GLY A 52 -11.96 -4.41 -11.44
CA GLY A 52 -12.11 -2.96 -11.58
C GLY A 52 -11.63 -2.26 -10.31
N LYS A 53 -10.42 -2.60 -9.86
CA LYS A 53 -9.72 -1.98 -8.73
C LYS A 53 -8.32 -1.59 -9.18
N VAL A 54 -7.63 -0.80 -8.37
CA VAL A 54 -6.20 -0.47 -8.55
C VAL A 54 -5.42 -0.98 -7.34
N PRO A 55 -4.12 -1.31 -7.48
CA PRO A 55 -3.28 -1.15 -8.67
C PRO A 55 -3.41 -2.27 -9.71
N THR A 56 -2.99 -1.96 -10.94
CA THR A 56 -2.70 -2.93 -12.01
C THR A 56 -1.38 -2.57 -12.66
N LEU A 57 -0.47 -3.54 -12.78
CA LEU A 57 0.81 -3.43 -13.47
C LEU A 57 0.70 -4.08 -14.85
N LYS A 58 1.23 -3.42 -15.87
CA LYS A 58 1.46 -4.03 -17.18
C LYS A 58 2.95 -3.92 -17.51
N ASP A 59 3.57 -5.03 -17.88
CA ASP A 59 4.98 -5.13 -18.24
C ASP A 59 5.09 -5.83 -19.58
N GLY A 60 5.14 -5.03 -20.66
CA GLY A 60 4.93 -5.54 -22.02
C GLY A 60 3.52 -6.11 -22.20
N ASP A 61 3.42 -7.37 -22.62
CA ASP A 61 2.14 -8.06 -22.79
C ASP A 61 1.61 -8.71 -21.49
N PHE A 62 2.44 -8.75 -20.45
CA PHE A 62 2.05 -9.33 -19.17
C PHE A 62 1.29 -8.32 -18.31
N VAL A 63 0.12 -8.72 -17.78
CA VAL A 63 -0.72 -7.89 -16.92
C VAL A 63 -0.94 -8.59 -15.59
N LEU A 64 -0.78 -7.86 -14.49
CA LEU A 64 -0.93 -8.36 -13.13
C LEU A 64 -1.63 -7.34 -12.24
N TYR A 65 -2.56 -7.81 -11.41
CA TYR A 65 -3.23 -7.02 -10.38
C TYR A 65 -3.05 -7.68 -9.01
N GLU A 66 -3.47 -6.99 -7.94
CA GLU A 66 -3.12 -7.23 -6.52
C GLU A 66 -1.72 -6.73 -6.13
N SER A 67 -1.69 -5.81 -5.16
CA SER A 67 -0.45 -5.09 -4.81
C SER A 67 0.69 -6.00 -4.33
N LEU A 68 0.41 -7.00 -3.48
CA LEU A 68 1.44 -7.94 -3.00
C LEU A 68 1.92 -8.90 -4.09
N ALA A 69 1.03 -9.31 -5.01
CA ALA A 69 1.41 -10.13 -6.15
C ALA A 69 2.34 -9.34 -7.09
N ILE A 70 2.02 -8.07 -7.35
CA ILE A 70 2.87 -7.16 -8.12
C ILE A 70 4.25 -7.00 -7.46
N MET A 71 4.30 -6.78 -6.15
CA MET A 71 5.59 -6.69 -5.43
C MET A 71 6.42 -7.97 -5.58
N SER A 72 5.81 -9.14 -5.38
CA SER A 72 6.48 -10.44 -5.55
C SER A 72 7.00 -10.65 -6.97
N TYR A 73 6.19 -10.28 -7.98
CA TYR A 73 6.60 -10.30 -9.39
C TYR A 73 7.81 -9.40 -9.65
N LEU A 74 7.77 -8.14 -9.20
CA LEU A 74 8.85 -7.17 -9.38
C LEU A 74 10.12 -7.61 -8.64
N ASP A 75 9.97 -8.15 -7.43
CA ASP A 75 11.11 -8.68 -6.67
C ASP A 75 11.78 -9.86 -7.36
N ARG A 76 10.98 -10.76 -7.95
CA ARG A 76 11.49 -11.91 -8.67
C ARG A 76 12.13 -11.56 -10.01
N LYS A 77 11.55 -10.60 -10.75
CA LYS A 77 12.04 -10.17 -12.07
C LYS A 77 13.26 -9.25 -11.96
N TYR A 78 13.29 -8.42 -10.93
CA TYR A 78 14.37 -7.47 -10.65
C TYR A 78 14.89 -7.73 -9.24
N PRO A 79 15.84 -8.67 -9.04
CA PRO A 79 16.21 -9.18 -7.72
C PRO A 79 16.82 -8.12 -6.78
N ASP A 80 17.48 -7.11 -7.32
CA ASP A 80 18.18 -6.09 -6.53
C ASP A 80 17.46 -4.74 -6.56
N PRO A 81 17.34 -4.03 -5.42
CA PRO A 81 17.54 -4.52 -4.04
C PRO A 81 16.42 -5.49 -3.60
N PRO A 82 16.70 -6.52 -2.77
CA PRO A 82 15.71 -7.51 -2.38
C PRO A 82 14.65 -6.93 -1.42
N LEU A 83 13.37 -7.11 -1.73
CA LEU A 83 12.24 -6.59 -0.94
C LEU A 83 11.81 -7.56 0.15
N PHE A 84 11.87 -8.86 -0.14
CA PHE A 84 11.41 -9.90 0.78
C PHE A 84 12.57 -10.58 1.53
N GLY A 85 13.72 -9.92 1.65
CA GLY A 85 14.91 -10.46 2.32
C GLY A 85 15.74 -11.37 1.42
N LYS A 86 16.88 -11.83 1.95
CA LYS A 86 17.83 -12.70 1.22
C LYS A 86 17.79 -14.14 1.71
N THR A 87 17.37 -14.35 2.96
CA THR A 87 17.28 -15.66 3.60
C THR A 87 15.83 -16.13 3.74
N ALA A 88 15.63 -17.42 3.98
CA ALA A 88 14.30 -17.99 4.19
C ALA A 88 13.66 -17.43 5.48
N GLU A 89 14.45 -17.21 6.52
CA GLU A 89 14.04 -16.66 7.80
C GLU A 89 13.57 -15.21 7.67
N GLU A 90 14.33 -14.35 6.98
CA GLU A 90 13.93 -12.97 6.69
C GLU A 90 12.64 -12.94 5.87
N THR A 91 12.58 -13.75 4.82
CA THR A 91 11.38 -13.90 3.98
C THR A 91 10.16 -14.27 4.82
N GLY A 92 10.28 -15.29 5.66
CA GLY A 92 9.19 -15.74 6.53
C GLY A 92 8.71 -14.65 7.49
N LEU A 93 9.64 -13.90 8.10
CA LEU A 93 9.29 -12.80 9.01
C LEU A 93 8.58 -11.65 8.30
N ILE A 94 9.03 -11.28 7.10
CA ILE A 94 8.42 -10.23 6.28
C ILE A 94 7.01 -10.65 5.86
N TRP A 95 6.85 -11.87 5.34
CA TRP A 95 5.54 -12.37 4.93
C TRP A 95 4.55 -12.54 6.08
N ARG A 96 5.02 -12.97 7.26
CA ARG A 96 4.18 -12.97 8.47
C ARG A 96 3.69 -11.56 8.80
N ALA A 97 4.58 -10.57 8.81
CA ALA A 97 4.21 -9.19 9.10
C ALA A 97 3.22 -8.61 8.08
N LEU A 98 3.41 -8.91 6.78
CA LEU A 98 2.47 -8.53 5.73
C LEU A 98 1.10 -9.20 5.93
N ALA A 99 1.07 -10.50 6.21
CA ALA A 99 -0.17 -11.26 6.44
C ALA A 99 -0.94 -10.75 7.68
N GLU A 100 -0.23 -10.40 8.76
CA GLU A 100 -0.81 -9.78 9.94
C GLU A 100 -1.39 -8.39 9.61
N CYS A 101 -0.68 -7.57 8.84
CA CYS A 101 -1.16 -6.26 8.41
C CYS A 101 -2.44 -6.38 7.58
N GLU A 102 -2.48 -7.26 6.57
CA GLU A 102 -3.66 -7.45 5.72
C GLU A 102 -4.85 -8.00 6.51
N SER A 103 -4.62 -8.99 7.39
CA SER A 103 -5.70 -9.67 8.12
C SER A 103 -6.29 -8.82 9.24
N TYR A 104 -5.45 -8.08 9.96
CA TYR A 104 -5.86 -7.39 11.19
C TYR A 104 -5.90 -5.87 11.04
N MET A 105 -4.88 -5.26 10.43
CA MET A 105 -4.77 -3.80 10.38
C MET A 105 -5.63 -3.18 9.29
N VAL A 106 -5.66 -3.74 8.09
CA VAL A 106 -6.46 -3.17 6.99
C VAL A 106 -7.95 -3.23 7.31
N SER A 107 -8.44 -4.36 7.83
CA SER A 107 -9.84 -4.54 8.23
C SER A 107 -10.26 -3.64 9.41
N ALA A 108 -9.40 -3.51 10.42
CA ALA A 108 -9.66 -2.59 11.54
C ALA A 108 -9.56 -1.11 11.11
N GLY A 109 -8.60 -0.80 10.24
CA GLY A 109 -8.35 0.54 9.70
C GLY A 109 -9.50 1.03 8.84
N ASP A 110 -10.10 0.19 7.99
CA ASP A 110 -11.24 0.58 7.14
C ASP A 110 -12.42 1.09 7.98
N ARG A 111 -12.66 0.50 9.17
CA ARG A 111 -13.72 0.95 10.10
C ARG A 111 -13.50 2.35 10.66
N VAL A 112 -12.27 2.87 10.59
CA VAL A 112 -11.90 4.20 11.10
C VAL A 112 -11.70 5.18 9.95
N VAL A 113 -10.92 4.81 8.95
CA VAL A 113 -10.53 5.66 7.82
C VAL A 113 -11.73 5.94 6.92
N ARG A 114 -12.54 4.93 6.60
CA ARG A 114 -13.65 5.09 5.66
C ARG A 114 -14.72 6.08 6.16
N PRO A 115 -15.14 6.05 7.44
CA PRO A 115 -16.03 7.10 7.97
C PRO A 115 -15.42 8.50 7.97
N ILE A 116 -14.10 8.63 8.18
CA ILE A 116 -13.45 9.95 8.22
C ILE A 116 -13.36 10.57 6.82
N PHE A 117 -13.01 9.77 5.82
CA PHE A 117 -12.70 10.27 4.48
C PHE A 117 -13.83 10.11 3.45
N LEU A 118 -14.72 9.14 3.61
CA LEU A 118 -15.73 8.80 2.60
C LEU A 118 -17.18 8.97 3.08
N ALA A 119 -17.43 9.14 4.39
CA ALA A 119 -18.77 9.49 4.86
C ALA A 119 -18.96 11.01 4.84
N LYS A 120 -19.94 11.50 4.08
CA LYS A 120 -20.49 12.85 4.27
C LYS A 120 -21.13 12.92 5.66
N GLY A 121 -20.43 13.48 6.64
CA GLY A 121 -21.04 13.89 7.91
C GLY A 121 -20.18 13.61 9.15
N TRP A 122 -19.50 14.66 9.62
CA TRP A 122 -19.01 14.80 11.00
C TRP A 122 -20.16 14.99 12.02
N THR A 123 -21.37 14.50 11.74
CA THR A 123 -22.57 14.81 12.56
C THR A 123 -22.96 13.73 13.54
N ASN A 124 -22.23 12.61 13.64
CA ASN A 124 -22.58 11.53 14.56
C ASN A 124 -21.42 11.15 15.50
N SER A 125 -21.06 12.08 16.39
CA SER A 125 -20.04 11.93 17.43
C SER A 125 -20.25 10.71 18.35
N LYS A 126 -21.48 10.20 18.45
CA LYS A 126 -21.84 9.08 19.34
C LYS A 126 -21.32 7.71 18.87
N ARG A 127 -21.03 7.51 17.58
CA ARG A 127 -20.58 6.21 17.02
C ARG A 127 -19.11 5.90 17.30
N PHE A 128 -18.29 6.91 17.60
CA PHE A 128 -16.86 6.77 17.89
C PHE A 128 -16.56 6.22 19.31
N SER A 129 -17.57 6.17 20.18
CA SER A 129 -17.42 5.76 21.57
C SER A 129 -17.18 4.25 21.78
N ARG A 130 -17.45 3.40 20.78
CA ARG A 130 -17.59 1.94 20.98
C ARG A 130 -16.58 0.97 20.31
N PRO A 131 -15.43 1.38 19.75
CA PRO A 131 -14.33 0.42 19.57
C PRO A 131 -12.95 0.88 20.07
N ARG A 132 -12.85 1.98 20.85
CA ARG A 132 -11.56 2.45 21.37
C ARG A 132 -10.84 1.43 22.25
N LYS A 133 -11.57 0.63 23.05
CA LYS A 133 -10.95 -0.33 23.97
C LYS A 133 -10.44 -1.60 23.28
N GLN A 134 -11.03 -2.02 22.17
CA GLN A 134 -10.72 -3.31 21.56
C GLN A 134 -9.60 -3.24 20.51
N CYS A 135 -9.56 -2.17 19.70
CA CYS A 135 -8.43 -1.96 18.75
C CYS A 135 -7.17 -1.43 19.43
N ALA A 136 -7.28 -0.65 20.51
CA ALA A 136 -6.10 -0.12 21.21
C ALA A 136 -5.36 -1.19 22.03
N MET A 137 -6.05 -2.25 22.49
CA MET A 137 -5.40 -3.33 23.24
C MET A 137 -4.68 -4.34 22.32
N SER A 138 -5.22 -4.67 21.16
CA SER A 138 -4.57 -5.61 20.22
C SER A 138 -3.39 -4.98 19.46
N SER A 139 -3.42 -3.67 19.21
CA SER A 139 -2.32 -2.96 18.55
C SER A 139 -1.21 -2.51 19.50
N ARG A 140 -1.51 -2.18 20.77
CA ARG A 140 -0.48 -1.85 21.77
C ARG A 140 0.35 -3.05 22.21
N SER A 141 -0.23 -4.25 22.28
CA SER A 141 0.53 -5.45 22.63
C SER A 141 1.49 -5.88 21.52
N SER A 142 1.14 -5.68 20.24
CA SER A 142 2.07 -5.95 19.14
C SER A 142 3.12 -4.85 18.99
N THR A 143 2.74 -3.57 18.88
CA THR A 143 3.69 -2.48 18.57
C THR A 143 4.66 -2.13 19.70
N SER A 144 4.33 -2.40 20.97
CA SER A 144 5.23 -2.13 22.10
C SER A 144 6.40 -3.12 22.19
N GLY A 145 6.22 -4.37 21.71
CA GLY A 145 7.30 -5.36 21.64
C GLY A 145 8.28 -5.15 20.48
N TRP A 146 7.86 -4.50 19.40
CA TRP A 146 8.72 -4.21 18.25
C TRP A 146 9.72 -3.08 18.53
N ARG A 147 9.30 -2.07 19.30
CA ARG A 147 10.08 -0.87 19.59
C ARG A 147 11.28 -1.12 20.52
N THR A 148 11.29 -2.24 21.24
CA THR A 148 12.34 -2.59 22.20
C THR A 148 13.28 -3.69 21.71
N ARG A 149 12.97 -4.40 20.61
CA ARG A 149 13.76 -5.56 20.14
C ARG A 149 14.49 -5.36 18.82
N THR A 150 14.11 -4.35 18.03
CA THR A 150 14.84 -3.96 16.82
C THR A 150 15.33 -2.54 17.03
N GLY A 151 16.65 -2.33 16.95
CA GLY A 151 17.30 -1.03 17.16
C GLY A 151 17.00 0.02 16.09
N TRP A 152 15.75 0.12 15.64
CA TRP A 152 15.27 1.23 14.82
C TRP A 152 14.89 2.40 15.72
N SER A 153 15.92 2.95 16.36
CA SER A 153 15.88 4.30 16.92
C SER A 153 16.30 5.24 15.80
N ALA A 154 15.36 6.10 15.40
CA ALA A 154 15.56 7.42 14.80
C ALA A 154 16.93 7.72 14.16
N GLY A 155 16.92 8.00 12.85
CA GLY A 155 17.91 8.93 12.29
C GLY A 155 18.29 8.73 10.84
N VAL A 156 17.36 8.90 9.89
CA VAL A 156 17.55 9.74 8.69
C VAL A 156 16.15 10.13 8.19
N PHE A 157 15.64 11.25 8.68
CA PHE A 157 14.58 11.97 7.96
C PHE A 157 15.30 12.79 6.89
N PRO A 158 14.91 12.78 5.61
CA PRO A 158 15.45 13.77 4.68
C PRO A 158 15.06 15.17 5.19
N PRO A 159 15.95 16.18 5.08
CA PRO A 159 15.64 17.52 5.54
C PRO A 159 14.43 18.09 4.77
N PRO A 160 13.68 19.03 5.37
CA PRO A 160 12.52 19.62 4.73
C PRO A 160 12.91 20.30 3.42
N ILE A 161 12.28 19.87 2.32
CA ILE A 161 12.36 20.52 1.02
C ILE A 161 11.85 21.95 1.22
N SER A 162 12.74 22.93 1.08
CA SER A 162 12.40 24.35 1.11
C SER A 162 11.61 24.71 -0.16
N PRO A 163 10.59 25.58 -0.10
CA PRO A 163 9.87 26.01 -1.30
C PRO A 163 10.72 27.06 -2.02
N CYS A 164 11.42 26.67 -3.08
CA CYS A 164 11.96 27.61 -4.06
C CYS A 164 11.21 27.44 -5.37
N PHE A 165 10.06 28.12 -5.46
CA PHE A 165 9.56 28.61 -6.74
C PHE A 165 10.01 30.06 -6.85
N ARG A 166 10.85 30.35 -7.84
CA ARG A 166 10.96 31.65 -8.50
C ARG A 166 11.05 31.39 -9.99
#